data_AF-A0A662TMU7-F1
#
_entry.id   AF-A0A662TMU7-F1
#
_cell.length_a   1.000
_cell.length_b   1.000
_cell.length_c   1.000
_cell.angle_alpha   90.00
_cell.angle_beta   90.00
_cell.angle_gamma   90.00
#
_symmetry.space_group_name_H-M   'P 1'
#
loop_
_entity.id
_entity.type
_entity.pdbx_description
1 polymer ?
#
loop_
_entity_poly.entity_id
_entity_poly.type
_entity_poly.pdbx_seq_one_letter_code
_entity_poly.pdbx_strand_id
1 'polypeptide(L)'
;MLNPIKSLLYRGNIAKLIKNTKGILQASDIDAYPFKQHIIVRKNAKITILKILRIKTPANLEVKDNTKILNFIQSMQRNNVPLAYIIALFPIEHNGENTSIISEILVMTWSTGKIDKLIEAIEKASSNIEKIKVSLNSLFPELEIEELKGKELAKTFLQFFLRDSCEGEQRLPSSQTAFIPIACLPSPSKSISEKHAEFTYTISTYRKLRSKSIFIGWAVRNGEKLYPIHIPLNNLVRHVLIMGMTGSGKSTTAKKIVEQLIRNNVNVLVLDWHNEYGDLIKSLGGLILSPGAENSNGINLFDATYAKSIEEHISLICDIFSETLEFTYPQSYMFLEILIRLYSRKRNPTLSDIVNEIYAFDTDSRLDNEIKQALLRRLLFLAKGQAKRVFESSQEYSIAQILGENTVIELGNFKDQRLRKMYAMMILKLLYDFFTSRGKSSHLRHVTILEEADNIVPRRSLNSPPSIGEKLISELR
;
A
#
# COMPACT_ATOMS: atom_id res chain seq x y z
N MET A 1 -29.46 -34.71 48.83
CA MET A 1 -29.05 -34.98 47.43
C MET A 1 -28.20 -33.82 46.93
N LEU A 2 -26.87 -34.00 46.96
CA LEU A 2 -25.90 -32.99 46.57
C LEU A 2 -25.78 -32.94 45.04
N ASN A 3 -25.95 -31.73 44.51
CA ASN A 3 -26.00 -31.34 43.10
C ASN A 3 -24.85 -31.98 42.26
N PRO A 4 -25.14 -32.72 41.16
CA PRO A 4 -24.14 -33.47 40.38
C PRO A 4 -22.99 -32.62 39.82
N ILE A 5 -23.17 -31.29 39.74
CA ILE A 5 -22.16 -30.32 39.29
C ILE A 5 -21.00 -30.15 40.29
N LYS A 6 -21.24 -30.29 41.61
CA LYS A 6 -20.16 -30.21 42.61
C LYS A 6 -19.23 -31.44 42.57
N SER A 7 -19.72 -32.59 42.08
CA SER A 7 -18.91 -33.81 41.95
C SER A 7 -17.91 -33.75 40.79
N LEU A 8 -18.18 -32.95 39.76
CA LEU A 8 -17.32 -32.76 38.59
C LEU A 8 -16.06 -31.93 38.88
N LEU A 9 -16.08 -31.12 39.94
CA LEU A 9 -14.98 -30.22 40.30
C LEU A 9 -13.98 -30.83 41.31
N TYR A 10 -14.34 -31.89 42.05
CA TYR A 10 -13.56 -32.33 43.23
C TYR A 10 -12.86 -33.69 43.16
N ARG A 11 -13.12 -34.54 42.15
CA ARG A 11 -12.37 -35.80 41.99
C ARG A 11 -12.16 -36.16 40.52
N GLY A 12 -10.92 -36.02 40.05
CA GLY A 12 -10.30 -36.91 39.05
C GLY A 12 -10.95 -37.10 37.68
N ASN A 13 -11.92 -36.29 37.24
CA ASN A 13 -12.63 -36.50 35.97
C ASN A 13 -12.52 -35.36 34.96
N ILE A 14 -11.45 -34.56 35.04
CA ILE A 14 -11.04 -33.67 33.93
C ILE A 14 -10.82 -34.52 32.66
N ALA A 15 -10.27 -35.75 32.78
CA ALA A 15 -10.12 -36.70 31.67
C ALA A 15 -11.42 -37.15 31.00
N LYS A 16 -12.57 -37.13 31.70
CA LYS A 16 -13.89 -37.42 31.09
C LYS A 16 -14.51 -36.18 30.41
N LEU A 17 -14.20 -34.96 30.87
CA LEU A 17 -14.52 -33.73 30.14
C LEU A 17 -13.69 -33.61 28.84
N ILE A 18 -12.45 -34.14 28.86
CA ILE A 18 -11.48 -34.13 27.76
C ILE A 18 -11.84 -35.08 26.60
N LYS A 19 -12.65 -36.13 26.83
CA LYS A 19 -12.93 -37.13 25.78
C LYS A 19 -13.69 -36.61 24.55
N ASN A 20 -14.29 -35.42 24.62
CA ASN A 20 -15.02 -34.80 23.49
C ASN A 20 -14.49 -33.43 23.04
N THR A 21 -13.35 -32.96 23.55
CA THR A 21 -12.72 -31.70 23.15
C THR A 21 -11.24 -31.91 22.84
N LYS A 22 -10.92 -32.16 21.57
CA LYS A 22 -9.55 -32.00 21.07
C LYS A 22 -9.20 -30.52 21.10
N GLY A 23 -8.34 -30.12 22.02
CA GLY A 23 -7.73 -28.78 22.08
C GLY A 23 -7.64 -28.22 23.50
N ILE A 24 -6.77 -28.80 24.33
CA ILE A 24 -6.28 -28.13 25.54
C ILE A 24 -5.11 -27.26 25.09
N LEU A 25 -5.17 -25.94 25.31
CA LEU A 25 -4.05 -25.03 25.11
C LEU A 25 -3.70 -24.40 26.46
N GLN A 26 -2.52 -24.76 26.98
CA GLN A 26 -1.91 -24.13 28.16
C GLN A 26 -0.91 -23.09 27.66
N ALA A 27 -1.13 -21.82 28.01
CA ALA A 27 -0.13 -20.76 27.86
C ALA A 27 -0.01 -20.00 29.18
N SER A 28 1.11 -20.23 29.87
CA SER A 28 1.76 -19.46 30.95
C SER A 28 0.94 -18.70 32.02
N ASP A 29 -0.38 -18.91 32.17
CA ASP A 29 -1.30 -18.53 33.29
C ASP A 29 -2.78 -18.42 32.83
N ILE A 30 -3.07 -18.69 31.56
CA ILE A 30 -4.42 -18.59 30.97
C ILE A 30 -4.82 -19.92 30.34
N ASP A 31 -5.94 -20.49 30.79
CA ASP A 31 -6.58 -21.64 30.15
C ASP A 31 -7.84 -21.19 29.41
N ALA A 32 -8.00 -21.58 28.13
CA ALA A 32 -9.22 -21.28 27.36
C ALA A 32 -9.91 -22.55 26.88
N TYR A 33 -11.21 -22.66 27.15
CA TYR A 33 -12.02 -23.84 26.86
C TYR A 33 -13.22 -23.44 25.99
N PRO A 34 -13.25 -23.81 24.70
CA PRO A 34 -14.43 -23.58 23.87
C PRO A 34 -15.53 -24.57 24.25
N PHE A 35 -16.71 -24.03 24.58
CA PHE A 35 -17.94 -24.77 24.80
C PHE A 35 -18.98 -24.35 23.76
N LYS A 36 -19.98 -25.20 23.54
CA LYS A 36 -21.01 -25.08 22.48
C LYS A 36 -21.43 -23.66 22.07
N GLN A 37 -21.55 -22.71 23.01
CA GLN A 37 -22.00 -21.35 22.73
C GLN A 37 -21.11 -20.25 23.35
N HIS A 38 -20.00 -20.60 23.98
CA HIS A 38 -19.13 -19.63 24.67
C HIS A 38 -17.75 -20.21 24.91
N ILE A 39 -16.75 -19.34 25.12
CA ILE A 39 -15.40 -19.75 25.52
C ILE A 39 -15.18 -19.36 26.97
N ILE A 40 -14.74 -20.31 27.79
CA ILE A 40 -14.37 -20.07 29.18
C ILE A 40 -12.87 -19.81 29.22
N VAL A 41 -12.49 -18.58 29.57
CA VAL A 41 -11.09 -18.20 29.78
C VAL A 41 -10.86 -18.11 31.29
N ARG A 42 -9.95 -18.91 31.82
CA ARG A 42 -9.55 -18.89 33.23
C ARG A 42 -8.20 -18.21 33.36
N LYS A 43 -8.10 -17.25 34.27
CA LYS A 43 -6.83 -16.66 34.71
C LYS A 43 -6.86 -16.57 36.24
N ASN A 44 -5.98 -17.29 36.92
CA ASN A 44 -5.97 -17.43 38.38
C ASN A 44 -7.33 -17.91 38.94
N ALA A 45 -7.93 -17.15 39.88
CA ALA A 45 -9.22 -17.42 40.50
C ALA A 45 -10.43 -16.79 39.76
N LYS A 46 -10.19 -16.17 38.60
CA LYS A 46 -11.23 -15.54 37.78
C LYS A 46 -11.52 -16.34 36.52
N ILE A 47 -12.78 -16.35 36.13
CA ILE A 47 -13.28 -16.91 34.88
C ILE A 47 -13.91 -15.79 34.06
N THR A 48 -13.66 -15.81 32.76
CA THR A 48 -14.25 -14.92 31.78
C THR A 48 -15.00 -15.76 30.75
N ILE A 49 -16.29 -15.49 30.61
CA ILE A 49 -17.15 -16.15 29.61
C ILE A 49 -17.21 -15.22 28.41
N LEU A 50 -16.66 -15.66 27.30
CA LEU A 50 -16.58 -14.91 26.06
C LEU A 50 -17.61 -15.46 25.05
N LYS A 51 -18.32 -14.56 24.39
CA LYS A 51 -19.17 -14.88 23.25
C LYS A 51 -18.83 -13.99 22.06
N ILE A 52 -19.05 -14.51 20.85
CA ILE A 52 -18.65 -13.86 19.60
C ILE A 52 -19.83 -13.89 18.62
N LEU A 53 -20.16 -12.73 18.04
CA LEU A 53 -21.00 -12.56 16.87
C LEU A 53 -20.11 -12.38 15.65
N ARG A 54 -20.44 -13.02 14.53
CA ARG A 54 -19.92 -12.73 13.21
C ARG A 54 -20.97 -11.90 12.48
N ILE A 55 -20.55 -10.77 11.94
CA ILE A 55 -21.32 -9.93 11.04
C ILE A 55 -20.70 -10.11 9.65
N LYS A 56 -21.48 -10.63 8.70
CA LYS A 56 -21.08 -10.64 7.31
C LYS A 56 -21.58 -9.35 6.67
N THR A 57 -20.67 -8.55 6.13
CA THR A 57 -21.08 -7.35 5.41
C THR A 57 -21.42 -7.72 3.96
N PRO A 58 -22.56 -7.23 3.41
CA PRO A 58 -22.81 -7.29 1.98
C PRO A 58 -21.68 -6.58 1.22
N ALA A 59 -21.30 -7.10 0.05
CA ALA A 59 -20.23 -6.53 -0.78
C ALA A 59 -20.44 -5.05 -1.17
N ASN A 60 -21.69 -4.55 -1.06
CA ASN A 60 -22.09 -3.19 -1.44
C ASN A 60 -22.49 -2.31 -0.25
N LEU A 61 -22.20 -2.73 0.99
CA LEU A 61 -22.60 -1.96 2.18
C LEU A 61 -21.69 -0.74 2.38
N GLU A 62 -22.07 0.40 1.80
CA GLU A 62 -21.52 1.69 2.17
C GLU A 62 -22.07 2.11 3.54
N VAL A 63 -21.36 1.79 4.63
CA VAL A 63 -21.67 2.36 5.95
C VAL A 63 -21.19 3.81 5.98
N LYS A 64 -21.94 4.71 5.33
CA LYS A 64 -21.66 6.16 5.33
C LYS A 64 -22.05 6.84 6.64
N ASP A 65 -22.78 6.15 7.51
CA ASP A 65 -23.48 6.77 8.62
C ASP A 65 -22.78 6.52 9.97
N ASN A 66 -21.67 7.23 10.19
CA ASN A 66 -20.88 7.19 11.43
C ASN A 66 -21.74 7.40 12.69
N THR A 67 -22.84 8.15 12.56
CA THR A 67 -23.80 8.45 13.63
C THR A 67 -24.45 7.19 14.20
N LYS A 68 -24.81 6.21 13.35
CA LYS A 68 -25.45 4.96 13.80
C LYS A 68 -24.48 4.10 14.60
N ILE A 69 -23.22 4.01 14.16
CA ILE A 69 -22.17 3.25 14.87
C ILE A 69 -21.87 3.91 16.23
N LEU A 70 -21.77 5.23 16.26
CA LEU A 70 -21.63 6.01 17.49
C LEU A 70 -22.75 5.71 18.49
N ASN A 71 -24.00 5.77 18.02
CA ASN A 71 -25.18 5.48 18.85
C ASN A 71 -25.18 4.05 19.39
N PHE A 72 -24.75 3.08 18.57
CA PHE A 72 -24.57 1.68 19.00
C PHE A 72 -23.56 1.57 20.16
N ILE A 73 -22.37 2.16 20.00
CA ILE A 73 -21.31 2.11 21.02
C ILE A 73 -21.76 2.79 22.32
N GLN A 74 -22.37 3.97 22.22
CA GLN A 74 -22.89 4.69 23.38
C GLN A 74 -24.00 3.90 24.10
N SER A 75 -24.86 3.20 23.37
CA SER A 75 -25.88 2.33 23.95
C SER A 75 -25.26 1.17 24.74
N MET A 76 -24.23 0.52 24.20
CA MET A 76 -23.52 -0.55 24.90
C MET A 76 -22.82 -0.05 26.17
N GLN A 77 -22.22 1.14 26.11
CA GLN A 77 -21.60 1.79 27.28
C GLN A 77 -22.62 2.10 28.38
N ARG A 78 -23.75 2.76 28.05
CA ARG A 78 -24.81 3.06 29.04
C ARG A 78 -25.36 1.81 29.72
N ASN A 79 -25.38 0.68 28.99
CA ASN A 79 -25.87 -0.60 29.50
C ASN A 79 -24.78 -1.46 30.19
N ASN A 80 -23.56 -0.93 30.37
CA ASN A 80 -22.41 -1.66 30.91
C ASN A 80 -22.15 -3.01 30.20
N VAL A 81 -22.36 -3.04 28.89
CA VAL A 81 -22.07 -4.21 28.05
C VAL A 81 -20.64 -4.09 27.53
N PRO A 82 -19.71 -4.96 27.98
CA PRO A 82 -18.35 -4.95 27.45
C PRO A 82 -18.38 -5.38 25.98
N LEU A 83 -17.66 -4.64 25.16
CA LEU A 83 -17.67 -4.79 23.72
C LEU A 83 -16.23 -4.70 23.20
N ALA A 84 -15.86 -5.64 22.34
CA ALA A 84 -14.70 -5.54 21.47
C ALA A 84 -15.11 -5.97 20.07
N TYR A 85 -14.38 -5.55 19.04
CA TYR A 85 -14.63 -6.02 17.69
C TYR A 85 -13.32 -6.19 16.91
N ILE A 86 -13.33 -7.09 15.94
CA ILE A 86 -12.25 -7.33 14.97
C ILE A 86 -12.84 -7.18 13.59
N ILE A 87 -12.17 -6.42 12.72
CA ILE A 87 -12.52 -6.35 11.30
C ILE A 87 -11.48 -7.19 10.55
N ALA A 88 -11.93 -8.25 9.88
CA ALA A 88 -11.11 -9.12 9.05
C ALA A 88 -11.45 -8.85 7.58
N LEU A 89 -10.43 -8.55 6.77
CA LEU A 89 -10.58 -8.28 5.34
C LEU A 89 -10.14 -9.50 4.54
N PHE A 90 -11.06 -10.09 3.79
CA PHE A 90 -10.81 -11.26 2.94
C PHE A 90 -10.96 -10.87 1.47
N PRO A 91 -9.93 -11.08 0.64
CA PRO A 91 -10.09 -10.96 -0.81
C PRO A 91 -10.94 -12.11 -1.34
N ILE A 92 -11.99 -11.83 -2.11
CA ILE A 92 -12.68 -12.84 -2.93
C ILE A 92 -12.10 -12.80 -4.34
N GLU A 93 -11.68 -13.94 -4.86
CA GLU A 93 -11.46 -14.11 -6.29
C GLU A 93 -12.81 -14.34 -6.99
N HIS A 94 -13.33 -13.32 -7.70
CA HIS A 94 -14.36 -13.52 -8.70
C HIS A 94 -13.69 -13.68 -10.06
N ASN A 95 -13.96 -14.81 -10.73
CA ASN A 95 -13.59 -15.17 -12.11
C ASN A 95 -13.05 -14.00 -12.96
N GLY A 96 -11.75 -13.72 -12.83
CA GLY A 96 -10.95 -12.98 -13.80
C GLY A 96 -10.86 -11.47 -13.68
N GLU A 97 -11.84 -10.72 -13.17
CA GLU A 97 -11.82 -9.25 -13.43
C GLU A 97 -12.17 -8.32 -12.25
N ASN A 98 -12.75 -8.78 -11.14
CA ASN A 98 -12.97 -7.91 -9.97
C ASN A 98 -12.84 -8.69 -8.65
N THR A 99 -11.88 -8.35 -7.79
CA THR A 99 -11.80 -8.93 -6.43
C THR A 99 -12.51 -8.01 -5.45
N SER A 100 -13.70 -8.39 -4.99
CA SER A 100 -14.35 -7.71 -3.87
C SER A 100 -13.69 -8.12 -2.55
N ILE A 101 -13.51 -7.17 -1.63
CA ILE A 101 -13.06 -7.46 -0.26
C ILE A 101 -14.31 -7.67 0.60
N ILE A 102 -14.51 -8.88 1.14
CA ILE A 102 -15.48 -9.05 2.23
C ILE A 102 -14.80 -8.60 3.51
N SER A 103 -15.46 -7.71 4.25
CA SER A 103 -15.14 -7.51 5.66
C SER A 103 -16.01 -8.43 6.51
N GLU A 104 -15.42 -9.40 7.20
CA GLU A 104 -16.12 -10.02 8.33
C GLU A 104 -15.83 -9.18 9.57
N ILE A 105 -16.87 -8.78 10.30
CA ILE A 105 -16.72 -8.10 11.58
C ILE A 105 -17.06 -9.10 12.68
N LEU A 106 -16.09 -9.44 13.52
CA LEU A 106 -16.31 -10.25 14.71
C LEU A 106 -16.56 -9.32 15.89
N VAL A 107 -17.77 -9.31 16.43
CA VAL A 107 -18.12 -8.55 17.63
C VAL A 107 -18.11 -9.47 18.83
N MET A 108 -17.48 -9.04 19.91
CA MET A 108 -17.25 -9.85 21.10
C MET A 108 -17.81 -9.16 22.33
N THR A 109 -18.31 -9.98 23.24
CA THR A 109 -18.69 -9.54 24.59
C THR A 109 -18.32 -10.61 25.59
N TRP A 110 -18.16 -10.19 26.84
CA TRP A 110 -17.80 -11.11 27.91
C TRP A 110 -18.47 -10.79 29.23
N SER A 111 -18.36 -11.73 30.16
CA SER A 111 -18.67 -11.52 31.57
C SER A 111 -17.57 -12.17 32.40
N THR A 112 -17.14 -11.49 33.46
CA THR A 112 -16.08 -12.01 34.35
C THR A 112 -16.66 -12.27 35.73
N GLY A 113 -16.32 -13.41 36.32
CA GLY A 113 -16.77 -13.83 37.64
C GLY A 113 -15.72 -14.66 38.38
N LYS A 114 -16.02 -14.98 39.64
CA LYS A 114 -15.28 -16.01 40.39
C LYS A 114 -15.75 -17.40 39.93
N ILE A 115 -14.90 -18.41 40.11
CA ILE A 115 -15.17 -19.80 39.65
C ILE A 115 -16.49 -20.36 40.21
N ASP A 116 -16.83 -20.03 41.46
CA ASP A 116 -18.06 -20.43 42.15
C ASP A 116 -19.34 -19.77 41.59
N LYS A 117 -19.20 -18.70 40.81
CA LYS A 117 -20.28 -17.95 40.14
C LYS A 117 -20.32 -18.16 38.62
N LEU A 118 -19.90 -19.34 38.16
CA LEU A 118 -19.85 -19.67 36.72
C LEU A 118 -21.19 -19.49 35.99
N ILE A 119 -22.28 -19.96 36.58
CA ILE A 119 -23.62 -19.89 35.97
C ILE A 119 -24.04 -18.43 35.78
N GLU A 120 -23.88 -17.60 36.81
CA GLU A 120 -24.16 -16.16 36.76
C GLU A 120 -23.34 -15.46 35.67
N ALA A 121 -22.06 -15.83 35.53
CA ALA A 121 -21.20 -15.29 34.48
C ALA A 121 -21.69 -15.68 33.06
N ILE A 122 -22.14 -16.92 32.87
CA ILE A 122 -22.68 -17.40 31.58
C ILE A 122 -24.00 -16.70 31.23
N GLU A 123 -24.91 -16.57 32.18
CA GLU A 123 -26.19 -15.89 31.99
C GLU A 123 -25.99 -14.42 31.63
N LYS A 124 -25.07 -13.74 32.34
CA LYS A 124 -24.73 -12.34 32.04
C LYS A 124 -24.09 -12.17 30.66
N ALA A 125 -23.16 -13.05 30.26
CA ALA A 125 -22.58 -13.02 28.92
C ALA A 125 -23.64 -13.28 27.84
N SER A 126 -24.61 -14.15 28.12
CA SER A 126 -25.74 -14.44 27.20
C SER A 126 -26.69 -13.25 27.10
N SER A 127 -27.00 -12.57 28.19
CA SER A 127 -27.77 -11.32 28.17
C SER A 127 -27.05 -10.22 27.37
N ASN A 128 -25.73 -10.08 27.55
CA ASN A 128 -24.93 -9.10 26.84
C ASN A 128 -24.95 -9.31 25.32
N ILE A 129 -24.79 -10.55 24.84
CA ILE A 129 -24.77 -10.81 23.39
C ILE A 129 -26.13 -10.58 22.75
N GLU A 130 -27.23 -10.86 23.46
CA GLU A 130 -28.59 -10.58 22.97
C GLU A 130 -28.83 -9.07 22.88
N LYS A 131 -28.39 -8.28 23.88
CA LYS A 131 -28.46 -6.81 23.81
C LYS A 131 -27.72 -6.26 22.59
N ILE A 132 -26.52 -6.78 22.32
CA ILE A 132 -25.75 -6.39 21.13
C ILE A 132 -26.50 -6.76 19.85
N LYS A 133 -27.00 -7.99 19.75
CA LYS A 133 -27.71 -8.49 18.57
C LYS A 133 -28.97 -7.67 18.28
N VAL A 134 -29.79 -7.40 19.29
CA VAL A 134 -31.00 -6.57 19.17
C VAL A 134 -30.65 -5.16 18.72
N SER A 135 -29.61 -4.55 19.33
CA SER A 135 -29.20 -3.20 18.97
C SER A 135 -28.63 -3.10 17.55
N LEU A 136 -27.85 -4.10 17.11
CA LEU A 136 -27.32 -4.12 15.75
C LEU A 136 -28.43 -4.35 14.71
N ASN A 137 -29.33 -5.31 14.95
CA ASN A 137 -30.48 -5.55 14.06
C ASN A 137 -31.39 -4.32 13.96
N SER A 138 -31.54 -3.54 15.03
CA SER A 138 -32.36 -2.33 15.03
C SER A 138 -31.71 -1.18 14.25
N LEU A 139 -30.39 -1.04 14.28
CA LEU A 139 -29.67 0.06 13.64
C LEU A 139 -29.27 -0.25 12.19
N PHE A 140 -29.03 -1.54 11.93
CA PHE A 140 -28.53 -2.10 10.68
C PHE A 140 -29.29 -3.40 10.34
N PRO A 141 -30.59 -3.32 9.99
CA PRO A 141 -31.40 -4.47 9.63
C PRO A 141 -30.87 -5.26 8.42
N GLU A 142 -30.04 -4.62 7.60
CA GLU A 142 -29.39 -5.20 6.42
C GLU A 142 -28.17 -6.09 6.72
N LEU A 143 -27.71 -6.14 7.97
CA LEU A 143 -26.56 -6.97 8.35
C LEU A 143 -26.97 -8.42 8.62
N GLU A 144 -26.20 -9.36 8.06
CA GLU A 144 -26.31 -10.77 8.43
C GLU A 144 -25.48 -11.02 9.70
N ILE A 145 -26.17 -11.23 10.83
CA ILE A 145 -25.56 -11.42 12.15
C ILE A 145 -25.74 -12.85 12.64
N GLU A 146 -24.62 -13.52 12.89
CA GLU A 146 -24.56 -14.91 13.35
C GLU A 146 -23.84 -14.99 14.71
N GLU A 147 -24.43 -15.67 15.70
CA GLU A 147 -23.69 -16.01 16.94
C GLU A 147 -22.86 -17.27 16.70
N LEU A 148 -21.53 -17.15 16.84
CA LEU A 148 -20.63 -18.27 16.62
C LEU A 148 -20.79 -19.34 17.70
N LYS A 149 -20.94 -20.59 17.26
CA LYS A 149 -21.18 -21.75 18.12
C LYS A 149 -20.24 -22.91 17.75
N GLY A 150 -20.05 -23.82 18.71
CA GLY A 150 -19.38 -25.10 18.53
C GLY A 150 -18.00 -25.01 17.88
N LYS A 151 -17.80 -25.76 16.79
CA LYS A 151 -16.52 -25.84 16.08
C LYS A 151 -16.10 -24.52 15.45
N GLU A 152 -17.05 -23.72 14.96
CA GLU A 152 -16.72 -22.42 14.34
C GLU A 152 -16.25 -21.39 15.36
N LEU A 153 -16.89 -21.35 16.53
CA LEU A 153 -16.44 -20.53 17.65
C LEU A 153 -15.02 -20.89 18.06
N ALA A 154 -14.74 -22.19 18.22
CA ALA A 154 -13.40 -22.67 18.57
C ALA A 154 -12.37 -22.30 17.49
N LYS A 155 -12.67 -22.56 16.20
CA LYS A 155 -11.77 -22.24 15.08
C LYS A 155 -11.45 -20.75 15.01
N THR A 156 -12.48 -19.91 15.09
CA THR A 156 -12.34 -18.45 15.04
C THR A 156 -11.52 -17.95 16.21
N PHE A 157 -11.81 -18.45 17.42
CA PHE A 157 -11.06 -18.05 18.61
C PHE A 157 -9.58 -18.45 18.52
N LEU A 158 -9.29 -19.67 18.07
CA LEU A 158 -7.93 -20.13 17.85
C LEU A 158 -7.19 -19.29 16.80
N GLN A 159 -7.87 -18.95 15.71
CA GLN A 159 -7.28 -18.22 14.59
C GLN A 159 -6.86 -16.79 14.96
N PHE A 160 -7.69 -16.09 15.74
CA PHE A 160 -7.47 -14.67 16.05
C PHE A 160 -6.83 -14.40 17.41
N PHE A 161 -7.00 -15.28 18.41
CA PHE A 161 -6.65 -14.97 19.80
C PHE A 161 -5.55 -15.84 20.40
N LEU A 162 -5.26 -17.00 19.81
CA LEU A 162 -4.30 -17.96 20.38
C LEU A 162 -3.18 -18.40 19.44
N ARG A 163 -3.20 -18.01 18.16
CA ARG A 163 -2.12 -18.37 17.22
C ARG A 163 -0.83 -17.60 17.53
N ASP A 164 -0.02 -18.18 18.41
CA ASP A 164 1.41 -18.29 18.13
C ASP A 164 1.56 -19.23 16.93
N SER A 165 2.23 -18.78 15.87
CA SER A 165 2.61 -19.61 14.69
C SER A 165 1.46 -20.18 13.83
N CYS A 166 1.01 -19.40 12.84
CA CYS A 166 0.72 -20.01 11.53
C CYS A 166 2.06 -20.47 10.94
N GLU A 167 2.37 -21.76 10.93
CA GLU A 167 3.28 -22.31 9.92
C GLU A 167 2.52 -22.45 8.60
N GLY A 168 2.71 -21.47 7.73
CA GLY A 168 2.25 -21.49 6.35
C GLY A 168 2.31 -20.09 5.74
N GLU A 169 2.80 -19.97 4.50
CA GLU A 169 2.54 -18.81 3.67
C GLU A 169 1.07 -18.89 3.23
N GLN A 170 0.20 -18.03 3.76
CA GLN A 170 -1.02 -17.70 3.02
C GLN A 170 -0.66 -16.60 2.03
N ARG A 171 -0.53 -16.98 0.75
CA ARG A 171 -0.41 -16.03 -0.35
C ARG A 171 -1.74 -15.28 -0.48
N LEU A 172 -1.69 -13.97 -0.23
CA LEU A 172 -2.76 -13.05 -0.66
C LEU A 172 -2.68 -12.93 -2.19
N PRO A 173 -3.76 -13.29 -2.93
CA PRO A 173 -3.81 -13.09 -4.37
C PRO A 173 -3.73 -11.60 -4.69
N SER A 174 -3.05 -11.32 -5.79
CA SER A 174 -2.64 -10.01 -6.26
C SER A 174 -3.64 -9.44 -7.25
N SER A 175 -4.62 -8.69 -6.78
CA SER A 175 -5.32 -7.67 -7.58
C SER A 175 -6.30 -6.90 -6.69
N GLN A 176 -6.40 -5.59 -6.93
CA GLN A 176 -7.42 -4.63 -6.45
C GLN A 176 -7.53 -4.39 -4.93
N THR A 177 -6.81 -3.36 -4.48
CA THR A 177 -7.07 -2.63 -3.24
C THR A 177 -8.41 -1.89 -3.32
N ALA A 178 -9.46 -2.44 -2.74
CA ALA A 178 -10.60 -1.65 -2.32
C ALA A 178 -10.21 -0.91 -1.02
N PHE A 179 -10.06 0.42 -1.11
CA PHE A 179 -10.06 1.28 0.07
C PHE A 179 -11.44 1.19 0.71
N ILE A 180 -11.57 0.41 1.79
CA ILE A 180 -12.64 0.66 2.73
C ILE A 180 -12.19 1.92 3.48
N PRO A 181 -12.92 3.05 3.39
CA PRO A 181 -12.66 4.12 4.32
C PRO A 181 -12.85 3.48 5.68
N ILE A 182 -11.79 3.45 6.50
CA ILE A 182 -11.97 3.38 7.95
C ILE A 182 -12.72 4.67 8.24
N ALA A 183 -14.04 4.63 8.07
CA ALA A 183 -14.94 5.63 8.54
C ALA A 183 -14.57 5.73 10.00
N CYS A 184 -13.94 6.85 10.34
CA CYS A 184 -13.34 7.11 11.62
C CYS A 184 -14.32 6.63 12.68
N LEU A 185 -14.06 5.47 13.28
CA LEU A 185 -14.59 5.24 14.60
C LEU A 185 -13.99 6.38 15.41
N PRO A 186 -14.84 7.28 15.91
CA PRO A 186 -14.37 8.54 16.42
C PRO A 186 -13.32 8.23 17.48
N SER A 187 -12.17 8.89 17.36
CA SER A 187 -11.30 9.04 18.52
C SER A 187 -12.21 9.48 19.66
N PRO A 188 -12.15 8.86 20.86
CA PRO A 188 -12.88 9.38 22.01
C PRO A 188 -12.52 10.85 22.11
N SER A 189 -13.49 11.71 21.82
CA SER A 189 -13.34 13.14 21.92
C SER A 189 -12.81 13.44 23.32
N LYS A 190 -11.82 14.33 23.41
CA LYS A 190 -11.09 14.77 24.61
C LYS A 190 -11.95 15.34 25.75
N SER A 191 -13.25 15.13 25.75
CA SER A 191 -14.18 15.57 26.78
C SER A 191 -15.04 14.37 27.19
N ILE A 192 -14.64 13.73 28.29
CA ILE A 192 -15.46 13.23 29.39
C ILE A 192 -14.55 12.31 30.21
N SER A 193 -14.36 12.70 31.47
CA SER A 193 -13.58 11.97 32.47
C SER A 193 -14.20 10.60 32.73
N GLU A 194 -13.78 9.56 32.02
CA GLU A 194 -14.00 8.18 32.45
C GLU A 194 -12.99 7.25 31.76
N LYS A 195 -12.44 6.34 32.56
CA LYS A 195 -11.29 5.46 32.27
C LYS A 195 -11.28 4.97 30.82
N HIS A 196 -10.20 5.34 30.12
CA HIS A 196 -9.92 5.03 28.72
C HIS A 196 -10.38 3.64 28.29
N ALA A 197 -11.25 3.57 27.28
CA ALA A 197 -11.34 2.39 26.43
C ALA A 197 -9.98 2.24 25.73
N GLU A 198 -9.10 1.38 26.26
CA GLU A 198 -7.85 1.02 25.60
C GLU A 198 -8.19 0.26 24.31
N PHE A 199 -8.11 0.94 23.17
CA PHE A 199 -8.06 0.28 21.88
C PHE A 199 -6.79 -0.57 21.84
N THR A 200 -6.93 -1.86 22.09
CA THR A 200 -5.83 -2.82 21.97
C THR A 200 -5.77 -3.28 20.52
N TYR A 201 -4.90 -2.64 19.73
CA TYR A 201 -4.52 -3.19 18.44
C TYR A 201 -3.74 -4.48 18.68
N THR A 202 -4.25 -5.60 18.20
CA THR A 202 -3.47 -6.84 18.17
C THR A 202 -2.50 -6.72 17.00
N ILE A 203 -1.27 -6.30 17.29
CA ILE A 203 -0.21 -6.30 16.28
C ILE A 203 0.19 -7.77 16.08
N SER A 204 0.14 -8.25 14.83
CA SER A 204 0.54 -9.63 14.52
C SER A 204 1.95 -9.90 15.06
N THR A 205 2.11 -11.00 15.79
CA THR A 205 3.38 -11.38 16.41
C THR A 205 4.51 -11.47 15.38
N TYR A 206 5.68 -10.97 15.78
CA TYR A 206 6.90 -10.99 14.99
C TYR A 206 7.25 -12.43 14.58
N ARG A 207 7.21 -12.70 13.28
CA ARG A 207 7.69 -13.96 12.71
C ARG A 207 9.14 -13.73 12.30
N LYS A 208 10.08 -14.54 12.80
CA LYS A 208 11.49 -14.48 12.41
C LYS A 208 11.58 -14.64 10.89
N LEU A 209 11.89 -13.55 10.19
CA LEU A 209 11.97 -13.55 8.73
C LEU A 209 13.15 -14.41 8.30
N ARG A 210 12.91 -15.39 7.42
CA ARG A 210 13.96 -16.23 6.84
C ARG A 210 14.68 -15.56 5.66
N SER A 211 14.11 -14.49 5.11
CA SER A 211 14.60 -13.77 3.93
C SER A 211 15.23 -12.43 4.30
N LYS A 212 16.08 -11.89 3.41
CA LYS A 212 16.53 -10.49 3.49
C LYS A 212 15.34 -9.54 3.64
N SER A 213 15.49 -8.53 4.49
CA SER A 213 14.43 -7.59 4.82
C SER A 213 14.98 -6.21 5.14
N ILE A 214 14.13 -5.20 5.01
CA ILE A 214 14.42 -3.83 5.44
C ILE A 214 13.72 -3.54 6.76
N PHE A 215 14.44 -2.94 7.71
CA PHE A 215 13.86 -2.48 8.96
C PHE A 215 13.12 -1.15 8.75
N ILE A 216 11.81 -1.11 9.00
CA ILE A 216 11.02 0.10 8.76
C ILE A 216 10.77 0.92 10.03
N GLY A 217 10.74 0.27 11.20
CA GLY A 217 10.39 0.92 12.46
C GLY A 217 10.01 -0.08 13.54
N TRP A 218 9.41 0.41 14.62
CA TRP A 218 8.99 -0.41 15.76
C TRP A 218 7.47 -0.50 15.84
N ALA A 219 6.96 -1.66 16.24
CA ALA A 219 5.62 -1.75 16.80
C ALA A 219 5.62 -0.97 18.12
N VAL A 220 4.68 -0.03 18.28
CA VAL A 220 4.59 0.81 19.47
C VAL A 220 3.21 0.66 20.11
N ARG A 221 3.18 0.47 21.43
CA ARG A 221 1.95 0.46 22.25
C ARG A 221 2.16 1.32 23.48
N ASN A 222 1.23 2.22 23.75
CA ASN A 222 1.29 3.15 24.90
C ASN A 222 2.63 3.93 24.97
N GLY A 223 3.21 4.27 23.81
CA GLY A 223 4.51 4.94 23.70
C GLY A 223 5.73 4.02 23.85
N GLU A 224 5.54 2.77 24.23
CA GLU A 224 6.62 1.79 24.38
C GLU A 224 6.85 0.99 23.10
N LYS A 225 8.12 0.82 22.74
CA LYS A 225 8.53 -0.03 21.62
C LYS A 225 8.41 -1.50 22.02
N LEU A 226 7.63 -2.26 21.27
CA LEU A 226 7.41 -3.68 21.52
C LEU A 226 8.44 -4.54 20.78
N TYR A 227 8.46 -4.48 19.45
CA TYR A 227 9.36 -5.27 18.61
C TYR A 227 9.59 -4.60 17.25
N PRO A 228 10.71 -4.91 16.57
CA PRO A 228 11.02 -4.30 15.29
C PRO A 228 10.11 -4.85 14.18
N ILE A 229 9.72 -3.96 13.26
CA ILE A 229 8.96 -4.30 12.05
C ILE A 229 9.92 -4.27 10.87
N HIS A 230 9.86 -5.35 10.09
CA HIS A 230 10.67 -5.55 8.91
C HIS A 230 9.78 -5.89 7.71
N ILE A 231 10.16 -5.41 6.53
CA ILE A 231 9.50 -5.73 5.26
C ILE A 231 10.44 -6.63 4.46
N PRO A 232 10.03 -7.84 4.05
CA PRO A 232 10.82 -8.69 3.16
C PRO A 232 11.12 -7.98 1.83
N LEU A 233 12.34 -8.10 1.32
CA LEU A 233 12.71 -7.46 0.04
C LEU A 233 11.82 -7.93 -1.13
N ASN A 234 11.43 -9.21 -1.14
CA ASN A 234 10.56 -9.77 -2.16
C ASN A 234 9.15 -9.16 -2.16
N ASN A 235 8.75 -8.44 -1.13
CA ASN A 235 7.47 -7.72 -1.13
C ASN A 235 7.56 -6.40 -1.92
N LEU A 236 8.77 -5.85 -2.08
CA LEU A 236 8.99 -4.57 -2.77
C LEU A 236 8.86 -4.68 -4.29
N VAL A 237 8.91 -5.89 -4.85
CA VAL A 237 8.67 -6.15 -6.29
C VAL A 237 7.21 -5.86 -6.70
N ARG A 238 6.30 -5.69 -5.74
CA ARG A 238 4.88 -5.41 -6.00
C ARG A 238 4.56 -3.90 -6.01
N HIS A 239 5.60 -3.07 -6.09
CA HIS A 239 5.58 -1.64 -5.79
C HIS A 239 5.15 -1.32 -4.36
N VAL A 240 5.48 -0.11 -3.91
CA VAL A 240 5.13 0.40 -2.59
C VAL A 240 4.56 1.80 -2.77
N LEU A 241 3.44 2.07 -2.09
CA LEU A 241 2.82 3.39 -2.04
C LEU A 241 2.94 3.94 -0.62
N ILE A 242 3.60 5.10 -0.49
CA ILE A 242 3.73 5.82 0.78
C ILE A 242 2.78 7.02 0.72
N MET A 243 1.79 7.02 1.61
CA MET A 243 0.78 8.09 1.68
C MET A 243 0.74 8.71 3.07
N GLY A 244 0.38 9.99 3.11
CA GLY A 244 0.24 10.75 4.34
C GLY A 244 0.13 12.24 4.05
N MET A 245 -0.45 12.99 4.98
CA MET A 245 -0.51 14.45 4.89
C MET A 245 0.90 15.07 4.87
N THR A 246 1.03 16.32 4.45
CA THR A 246 2.30 17.07 4.59
C THR A 246 2.74 17.09 6.05
N GLY A 247 4.03 16.86 6.30
CA GLY A 247 4.59 16.78 7.65
C GLY A 247 4.37 15.44 8.38
N SER A 248 3.65 14.47 7.81
CA SER A 248 3.43 13.14 8.44
C SER A 248 4.65 12.22 8.45
N GLY A 249 5.77 12.64 7.82
CA GLY A 249 7.00 11.84 7.74
C GLY A 249 7.12 10.94 6.52
N LYS A 250 6.45 11.27 5.39
CA LYS A 250 6.57 10.54 4.11
C LYS A 250 8.03 10.43 3.65
N SER A 251 8.69 11.56 3.41
CA SER A 251 10.09 11.60 2.97
C SER A 251 11.01 10.95 4.01
N THR A 252 10.74 11.12 5.31
CA THR A 252 11.51 10.45 6.38
C THR A 252 11.42 8.93 6.27
N THR A 253 10.22 8.41 6.00
CA THR A 253 9.99 6.96 5.81
C THR A 253 10.68 6.46 4.55
N ALA A 254 10.55 7.19 3.44
CA ALA A 254 11.19 6.83 2.18
C ALA A 254 12.72 6.88 2.25
N LYS A 255 13.31 7.90 2.88
CA LYS A 255 14.76 7.96 3.21
C LYS A 255 15.20 6.77 4.05
N LYS A 256 14.39 6.33 5.02
CA LYS A 256 14.71 5.15 5.81
C LYS A 256 14.70 3.88 4.96
N ILE A 257 13.75 3.74 4.04
CA ILE A 257 13.71 2.63 3.09
C ILE A 257 14.96 2.64 2.20
N VAL A 258 15.31 3.79 1.63
CA VAL A 258 16.52 3.98 0.82
C VAL A 258 17.77 3.53 1.56
N GLU A 259 17.97 4.01 2.79
CA GLU A 259 19.12 3.62 3.61
C GLU A 259 19.18 2.10 3.82
N GLN A 260 18.04 1.46 4.11
CA GLN A 260 17.97 0.02 4.34
C GLN A 260 18.19 -0.80 3.07
N LEU A 261 17.74 -0.31 1.91
CA LEU A 261 17.95 -0.94 0.61
C LEU A 261 19.44 -0.93 0.23
N ILE A 262 20.09 0.23 0.38
CA ILE A 262 21.52 0.38 0.10
C ILE A 262 22.34 -0.58 1.00
N ARG A 263 22.02 -0.65 2.30
CA ARG A 263 22.65 -1.61 3.23
C ARG A 263 22.43 -3.08 2.86
N ASN A 264 21.37 -3.39 2.10
CA ASN A 264 21.09 -4.73 1.59
C ASN A 264 21.70 -5.00 0.20
N ASN A 265 22.55 -4.09 -0.30
CA ASN A 265 23.13 -4.11 -1.66
C ASN A 265 22.06 -4.08 -2.76
N VAL A 266 21.01 -3.27 -2.57
CA VAL A 266 20.01 -2.99 -3.60
C VAL A 266 20.21 -1.56 -4.06
N ASN A 267 20.56 -1.39 -5.34
CA ASN A 267 20.71 -0.07 -5.94
C ASN A 267 19.38 0.67 -5.99
N VAL A 268 19.45 1.98 -5.76
CA VAL A 268 18.28 2.85 -5.74
C VAL A 268 18.43 4.02 -6.70
N LEU A 269 17.31 4.47 -7.25
CA LEU A 269 17.19 5.74 -7.95
C LEU A 269 16.11 6.56 -7.27
N VAL A 270 16.43 7.78 -6.85
CA VAL A 270 15.43 8.72 -6.31
C VAL A 270 15.18 9.81 -7.34
N LEU A 271 13.94 9.95 -7.80
CA LEU A 271 13.50 11.15 -8.52
C LEU A 271 12.98 12.14 -7.48
N ASP A 272 13.82 13.11 -7.11
CA ASP A 272 13.64 13.95 -5.94
C ASP A 272 13.04 15.31 -6.33
N TRP A 273 11.75 15.47 -6.06
CA TRP A 273 11.00 16.67 -6.47
C TRP A 273 11.42 17.95 -5.73
N HIS A 274 11.99 17.80 -4.52
CA HIS A 274 12.28 18.90 -3.60
C HIS A 274 13.76 18.96 -3.14
N ASN A 275 14.63 18.11 -3.70
CA ASN A 275 16.07 18.03 -3.37
C ASN A 275 16.33 17.71 -1.88
N GLU A 276 15.56 16.79 -1.30
CA GLU A 276 15.68 16.38 0.09
C GLU A 276 16.64 15.18 0.32
N TYR A 277 17.07 14.48 -0.73
CA TYR A 277 17.81 13.22 -0.65
C TYR A 277 19.31 13.35 -0.94
N GLY A 278 19.76 14.47 -1.49
CA GLY A 278 21.16 14.72 -1.88
C GLY A 278 22.17 14.34 -0.79
N ASP A 279 22.04 14.92 0.40
CA ASP A 279 22.95 14.67 1.52
C ASP A 279 22.98 13.20 1.95
N LEU A 280 21.82 12.53 1.95
CA LEU A 280 21.73 11.11 2.30
C LEU A 280 22.49 10.25 1.29
N ILE A 281 22.21 10.42 -0.01
CA ILE A 281 22.86 9.63 -1.07
C ILE A 281 24.36 9.90 -1.10
N LYS A 282 24.78 11.16 -0.96
CA LYS A 282 26.20 11.52 -0.88
C LYS A 282 26.90 10.87 0.32
N SER A 283 26.28 10.87 1.50
CA SER A 283 26.84 10.25 2.69
C SER A 283 27.01 8.72 2.55
N LEU A 284 26.22 8.11 1.66
CA LEU A 284 26.28 6.69 1.33
C LEU A 284 27.16 6.40 0.09
N GLY A 285 27.93 7.38 -0.38
CA GLY A 285 28.84 7.25 -1.53
C GLY A 285 28.13 7.13 -2.87
N GLY A 286 26.89 7.61 -2.98
CA GLY A 286 26.10 7.59 -4.20
C GLY A 286 26.28 8.82 -5.09
N LEU A 287 25.65 8.76 -6.26
CA LEU A 287 25.69 9.78 -7.30
C LEU A 287 24.55 10.80 -7.14
N ILE A 288 24.88 12.08 -7.30
CA ILE A 288 23.90 13.16 -7.38
C ILE A 288 23.92 13.71 -8.81
N LEU A 289 22.76 13.71 -9.46
CA LEU A 289 22.54 14.37 -10.73
C LEU A 289 21.60 15.56 -10.51
N SER A 290 22.05 16.76 -10.89
CA SER A 290 21.30 18.01 -10.69
C SER A 290 20.96 18.66 -12.03
N PRO A 291 20.08 18.04 -12.85
CA PRO A 291 19.68 18.61 -14.13
C PRO A 291 19.09 20.01 -13.94
N GLY A 292 19.50 20.95 -14.80
CA GLY A 292 19.02 22.33 -14.78
C GLY A 292 19.79 23.29 -13.85
N ALA A 293 20.76 22.79 -13.08
CA ALA A 293 21.79 23.59 -12.42
C ALA A 293 22.79 24.18 -13.44
N GLU A 294 23.70 25.07 -13.00
CA GLU A 294 24.69 25.71 -13.90
C GLU A 294 25.73 24.72 -14.45
N ASN A 295 26.21 23.80 -13.61
CA ASN A 295 27.11 22.70 -13.98
C ASN A 295 26.34 21.38 -13.95
N SER A 296 25.35 21.24 -14.83
CA SER A 296 24.47 20.07 -14.83
C SER A 296 25.09 18.89 -15.54
N ASN A 297 25.44 17.85 -14.79
CA ASN A 297 25.67 16.53 -15.32
C ASN A 297 24.33 15.92 -15.74
N GLY A 298 24.31 15.17 -16.84
CA GLY A 298 23.07 14.59 -17.31
C GLY A 298 23.23 13.34 -18.14
N ILE A 299 22.13 13.00 -18.78
CA ILE A 299 21.94 11.81 -19.59
C ILE A 299 21.24 12.21 -20.87
N ASN A 300 21.56 11.52 -21.97
CA ASN A 300 20.75 11.66 -23.18
C ASN A 300 19.37 11.02 -22.96
N LEU A 301 18.34 11.84 -22.83
CA LEU A 301 16.96 11.40 -22.64
C LEU A 301 16.38 10.66 -23.87
N PHE A 302 17.00 10.84 -25.04
CA PHE A 302 16.57 10.26 -26.31
C PHE A 302 17.45 9.04 -26.71
N ASP A 303 18.18 8.45 -25.76
CA ASP A 303 19.02 7.30 -26.00
C ASP A 303 18.19 6.01 -26.23
N ALA A 304 18.29 5.43 -27.43
CA ALA A 304 17.61 4.18 -27.78
C ALA A 304 18.55 2.95 -27.71
N THR A 305 19.68 3.05 -27.00
CA THR A 305 20.64 1.95 -26.83
C THR A 305 19.98 0.70 -26.26
N TYR A 306 19.12 0.84 -25.25
CA TYR A 306 18.42 -0.28 -24.60
C TYR A 306 16.99 -0.52 -25.12
N ALA A 307 16.52 0.26 -26.09
CA ALA A 307 15.20 0.06 -26.67
C ALA A 307 15.11 -1.31 -27.36
N LYS A 308 14.16 -2.14 -26.94
CA LYS A 308 13.90 -3.45 -27.57
C LYS A 308 13.24 -3.29 -28.94
N SER A 309 12.33 -2.32 -29.07
CA SER A 309 11.72 -1.88 -30.32
C SER A 309 11.93 -0.37 -30.45
N ILE A 310 12.39 0.06 -31.62
CA ILE A 310 12.58 1.48 -31.91
C ILE A 310 11.24 2.18 -32.09
N GLU A 311 10.25 1.46 -32.64
CA GLU A 311 8.88 1.93 -32.84
C GLU A 311 8.20 2.24 -31.49
N GLU A 312 8.32 1.32 -30.53
CA GLU A 312 7.81 1.53 -29.17
C GLU A 312 8.56 2.67 -28.46
N HIS A 313 9.88 2.75 -28.62
CA HIS A 313 10.68 3.83 -28.07
C HIS A 313 10.21 5.20 -28.60
N ILE A 314 10.01 5.31 -29.90
CA ILE A 314 9.50 6.52 -30.57
C ILE A 314 8.08 6.83 -30.09
N SER A 315 7.19 5.84 -30.02
CA SER A 315 5.80 6.02 -29.58
C SER A 315 5.75 6.60 -28.16
N LEU A 316 6.54 6.06 -27.23
CA LEU A 316 6.57 6.55 -25.85
C LEU A 316 7.10 7.99 -25.76
N ILE A 317 8.09 8.36 -26.58
CA ILE A 317 8.57 9.75 -26.66
C ILE A 317 7.45 10.65 -27.19
N CYS A 318 6.79 10.25 -28.28
CA CYS A 318 5.67 11.01 -28.84
C CYS A 318 4.56 11.20 -27.78
N ASP A 319 4.17 10.14 -27.09
CA ASP A 319 3.13 10.18 -26.06
C ASP A 319 3.50 11.12 -24.90
N ILE A 320 4.75 11.06 -24.41
CA ILE A 320 5.24 11.94 -23.34
C ILE A 320 5.17 13.41 -23.79
N PHE A 321 5.64 13.72 -25.00
CA PHE A 321 5.62 15.09 -25.53
C PHE A 321 4.20 15.58 -25.77
N SER A 322 3.34 14.73 -26.34
CA SER A 322 1.94 15.05 -26.61
C SER A 322 1.15 15.31 -25.32
N GLU A 323 1.37 14.53 -24.26
CA GLU A 323 0.72 14.73 -22.96
C GLU A 323 1.25 15.98 -22.25
N THR A 324 2.57 16.18 -22.22
CA THR A 324 3.20 17.26 -21.43
C THR A 324 3.15 18.63 -22.11
N LEU A 325 3.11 18.68 -23.45
CA LEU A 325 3.04 19.90 -24.25
C LEU A 325 1.67 20.12 -24.91
N GLU A 326 0.70 19.25 -24.62
CA GLU A 326 -0.68 19.34 -25.09
C GLU A 326 -0.75 19.47 -26.62
N PHE A 327 -0.16 18.50 -27.32
CA PHE A 327 -0.21 18.45 -28.77
C PHE A 327 -1.63 18.12 -29.25
N THR A 328 -2.04 18.72 -30.37
CA THR A 328 -3.23 18.29 -31.09
C THR A 328 -2.96 16.96 -31.82
N TYR A 329 -3.99 16.20 -32.20
CA TYR A 329 -3.80 14.96 -32.96
C TYR A 329 -2.92 15.14 -34.22
N PRO A 330 -3.11 16.18 -35.07
CA PRO A 330 -2.23 16.39 -36.21
C PRO A 330 -0.78 16.69 -35.83
N GLN A 331 -0.55 17.37 -34.70
CA GLN A 331 0.80 17.66 -34.20
C GLN A 331 1.49 16.40 -33.69
N SER A 332 0.77 15.55 -32.95
CA SER A 332 1.27 14.25 -32.50
C SER A 332 1.65 13.37 -33.70
N TYR A 333 0.79 13.29 -34.71
CA TYR A 333 1.06 12.52 -35.92
C TYR A 333 2.31 13.03 -36.67
N MET A 334 2.38 14.34 -36.92
CA MET A 334 3.55 14.93 -37.57
C MET A 334 4.83 14.73 -36.75
N PHE A 335 4.76 14.86 -35.43
CA PHE A 335 5.91 14.63 -34.55
C PHE A 335 6.37 13.17 -34.59
N LEU A 336 5.44 12.22 -34.61
CA LEU A 336 5.72 10.79 -34.78
C LEU A 336 6.49 10.53 -36.08
N GLU A 337 6.01 11.03 -37.22
CA GLU A 337 6.65 10.86 -38.54
C GLU A 337 8.07 11.45 -38.56
N ILE A 338 8.26 12.62 -37.93
CA ILE A 338 9.56 13.26 -37.78
C ILE A 338 10.51 12.39 -36.96
N LEU A 339 10.05 11.84 -35.84
CA LEU A 339 10.86 10.94 -35.01
C LEU A 339 11.21 9.65 -35.78
N ILE A 340 10.26 9.04 -36.52
CA ILE A 340 10.53 7.87 -37.37
C ILE A 340 11.65 8.17 -38.37
N ARG A 341 11.56 9.30 -39.08
CA ARG A 341 12.59 9.74 -40.03
C ARG A 341 13.94 9.94 -39.34
N LEU A 342 13.97 10.57 -38.17
CA LEU A 342 15.20 10.83 -37.41
C LEU A 342 15.87 9.53 -36.93
N TYR A 343 15.12 8.66 -36.26
CA TYR A 343 15.66 7.43 -35.67
C TYR A 343 16.06 6.38 -36.72
N SER A 344 15.53 6.46 -37.94
CA SER A 344 16.01 5.65 -39.06
C SER A 344 17.47 5.93 -39.44
N ARG A 345 17.98 7.13 -39.09
CA ARG A 345 19.34 7.60 -39.43
C ARG A 345 20.25 7.70 -38.21
N LYS A 346 19.69 8.02 -37.05
CA LYS A 346 20.46 8.27 -35.82
C LYS A 346 19.78 7.60 -34.63
N ARG A 347 20.45 6.58 -34.07
CA ARG A 347 19.90 5.80 -32.95
C ARG A 347 19.81 6.58 -31.64
N ASN A 348 20.76 7.50 -31.40
CA ASN A 348 20.84 8.29 -30.17
C ASN A 348 20.83 9.79 -30.53
N PRO A 349 19.68 10.35 -30.94
CA PRO A 349 19.58 11.76 -31.26
C PRO A 349 19.66 12.64 -30.01
N THR A 350 19.81 13.94 -30.22
CA THR A 350 19.69 14.99 -29.21
C THR A 350 18.41 15.81 -29.47
N LEU A 351 18.07 16.70 -28.54
CA LEU A 351 17.01 17.67 -28.77
C LEU A 351 17.29 18.53 -30.01
N SER A 352 18.55 18.93 -30.23
CA SER A 352 18.92 19.74 -31.39
C SER A 352 18.68 18.98 -32.69
N ASP A 353 18.96 17.67 -32.73
CA ASP A 353 18.66 16.84 -33.90
C ASP A 353 17.16 16.79 -34.17
N ILE A 354 16.33 16.64 -33.14
CA ILE A 354 14.86 16.65 -33.27
C ILE A 354 14.39 18.00 -33.84
N VAL A 355 14.86 19.11 -33.27
CA VAL A 355 14.48 20.45 -33.74
C VAL A 355 14.91 20.68 -35.20
N ASN A 356 16.12 20.26 -35.56
CA ASN A 356 16.63 20.36 -36.93
C ASN A 356 15.83 19.49 -37.90
N GLU A 357 15.45 18.27 -37.50
CA GLU A 357 14.61 17.39 -38.33
C GLU A 357 13.22 18.01 -38.55
N ILE A 358 12.64 18.66 -37.54
CA ILE A 358 11.37 19.39 -37.73
C ILE A 358 11.54 20.52 -38.74
N TYR A 359 12.62 21.32 -38.65
CA TYR A 359 12.88 22.37 -39.63
C TYR A 359 13.06 21.83 -41.05
N ALA A 360 13.73 20.69 -41.20
CA ALA A 360 13.97 20.01 -42.48
C ALA A 360 12.78 19.16 -42.98
N PHE A 361 11.73 18.99 -42.18
CA PHE A 361 10.58 18.16 -42.57
C PHE A 361 9.78 18.83 -43.69
N ASP A 362 9.70 18.17 -44.83
CA ASP A 362 8.97 18.66 -46.00
C ASP A 362 7.45 18.60 -45.74
N THR A 363 6.72 19.55 -46.31
CA THR A 363 5.27 19.68 -46.11
C THR A 363 4.60 19.92 -47.46
N ASP A 364 3.64 19.08 -47.80
CA ASP A 364 2.98 19.10 -49.12
C ASP A 364 1.85 20.13 -49.21
N SER A 365 1.37 20.63 -48.06
CA SER A 365 0.26 21.57 -48.00
C SER A 365 0.52 22.78 -47.09
N ARG A 366 -0.30 23.82 -47.27
CA ARG A 366 -0.33 24.98 -46.35
C ARG A 366 -0.73 24.56 -44.93
N LEU A 367 -1.68 23.62 -44.80
CA LEU A 367 -2.13 23.13 -43.51
C LEU A 367 -1.00 22.42 -42.76
N ASP A 368 -0.22 21.58 -43.46
CA ASP A 368 0.91 20.88 -42.87
C ASP A 368 1.99 21.87 -42.42
N ASN A 369 2.26 22.91 -43.22
CA ASN A 369 3.13 24.00 -42.80
C ASN A 369 2.64 24.70 -41.52
N GLU A 370 1.33 24.96 -41.40
CA GLU A 370 0.76 25.58 -40.19
C GLU A 370 0.91 24.65 -38.97
N ILE A 371 0.71 23.33 -39.13
CA ILE A 371 0.91 22.32 -38.09
C ILE A 371 2.39 22.28 -37.66
N LYS A 372 3.31 22.22 -38.63
CA LYS A 372 4.77 22.24 -38.39
C LYS A 372 5.20 23.47 -37.61
N GLN A 373 4.73 24.65 -38.01
CA GLN A 373 5.04 25.90 -37.29
C GLN A 373 4.46 25.91 -35.87
N ALA A 374 3.26 25.35 -35.66
CA ALA A 374 2.68 25.23 -34.33
C ALA A 374 3.44 24.23 -33.44
N LEU A 375 3.94 23.13 -34.01
CA LEU A 375 4.80 22.16 -33.33
C LEU A 375 6.13 22.81 -32.92
N LEU A 376 6.79 23.53 -33.83
CA LEU A 376 8.01 24.28 -33.55
C LEU A 376 7.84 25.27 -32.40
N ARG A 377 6.74 26.05 -32.38
CA ARG A 377 6.46 27.00 -31.28
C ARG A 377 6.36 26.30 -29.93
N ARG A 378 5.77 25.09 -29.88
CA ARG A 378 5.69 24.30 -28.65
C ARG A 378 7.02 23.72 -28.22
N LEU A 379 7.96 23.47 -29.12
CA LEU A 379 9.27 22.88 -28.81
C LEU A 379 10.37 23.92 -28.61
N LEU A 380 10.20 25.14 -29.13
CA LEU A 380 11.24 26.17 -29.11
C LEU A 380 11.67 26.58 -27.70
N PHE A 381 10.79 26.45 -26.70
CA PHE A 381 11.16 26.73 -25.30
C PHE A 381 12.20 25.71 -24.79
N LEU A 382 12.20 24.47 -25.29
CA LEU A 382 13.20 23.45 -24.96
C LEU A 382 14.58 23.80 -25.54
N ALA A 383 14.62 24.52 -26.66
CA ALA A 383 15.86 24.95 -27.30
C ALA A 383 16.48 26.22 -26.67
N LYS A 384 15.95 26.72 -25.55
CA LYS A 384 16.41 27.95 -24.89
C LYS A 384 16.57 27.78 -23.36
N GLY A 385 17.39 28.65 -22.77
CA GLY A 385 17.48 28.81 -21.32
C GLY A 385 17.84 27.53 -20.55
N GLN A 386 17.13 27.30 -19.43
CA GLN A 386 17.34 26.12 -18.58
C GLN A 386 16.96 24.81 -19.30
N ALA A 387 15.90 24.82 -20.10
CA ALA A 387 15.44 23.61 -20.79
C ALA A 387 16.50 23.08 -21.76
N LYS A 388 17.17 23.99 -22.50
CA LYS A 388 18.29 23.61 -23.37
C LYS A 388 19.39 22.91 -22.57
N ARG A 389 19.81 23.48 -21.43
CA ARG A 389 20.86 22.88 -20.59
C ARG A 389 20.48 21.50 -20.07
N VAL A 390 19.21 21.27 -19.76
CA VAL A 390 18.74 19.95 -19.30
C VAL A 390 18.80 18.93 -20.43
N PHE A 391 18.21 19.26 -21.58
CA PHE A 391 18.04 18.32 -22.70
C PHE A 391 19.28 18.17 -23.59
N GLU A 392 20.20 19.13 -23.54
CA GLU A 392 21.52 19.09 -24.17
C GLU A 392 22.64 19.02 -23.13
N SER A 393 22.35 18.59 -21.89
CA SER A 393 23.36 18.42 -20.84
C SER A 393 24.52 17.55 -21.33
N SER A 394 25.70 17.74 -20.71
CA SER A 394 26.84 16.88 -20.94
C SER A 394 26.38 15.44 -20.69
N GLN A 395 26.36 14.63 -21.75
CA GLN A 395 25.87 13.25 -21.76
C GLN A 395 26.87 12.33 -21.06
N GLU A 396 27.16 12.65 -19.81
CA GLU A 396 28.24 12.07 -19.01
C GLU A 396 27.87 10.69 -18.47
N TYR A 397 26.57 10.47 -18.24
CA TYR A 397 26.07 9.24 -17.66
C TYR A 397 25.12 8.53 -18.62
N SER A 398 25.35 7.23 -18.79
CA SER A 398 24.38 6.31 -19.37
C SER A 398 23.37 5.85 -18.31
N ILE A 399 22.19 5.39 -18.76
CA ILE A 399 21.18 4.85 -17.85
C ILE A 399 21.71 3.62 -17.08
N ALA A 400 22.62 2.86 -17.68
CA ALA A 400 23.27 1.72 -17.05
C ALA A 400 24.14 2.12 -15.85
N GLN A 401 24.85 3.24 -15.94
CA GLN A 401 25.63 3.78 -14.82
C GLN A 401 24.73 4.30 -13.71
N ILE A 402 23.69 5.07 -14.06
CA ILE A 402 22.69 5.59 -13.10
C ILE A 402 22.04 4.46 -12.30
N LEU A 403 21.70 3.35 -12.96
CA LEU A 403 21.08 2.17 -12.33
C LEU A 403 22.08 1.24 -11.63
N GLY A 404 23.36 1.35 -12.00
CA GLY A 404 24.48 0.61 -11.41
C GLY A 404 24.94 1.20 -10.07
N GLU A 405 24.56 2.44 -9.78
CA GLU A 405 24.92 3.18 -8.57
C GLU A 405 23.69 3.55 -7.74
N ASN A 406 23.91 4.03 -6.52
CA ASN A 406 22.86 4.64 -5.71
C ASN A 406 22.73 6.09 -6.15
N THR A 407 21.66 6.44 -6.87
CA THR A 407 21.55 7.73 -7.54
C THR A 407 20.37 8.53 -7.02
N VAL A 408 20.55 9.84 -6.88
CA VAL A 408 19.45 10.81 -6.78
C VAL A 408 19.51 11.76 -7.96
N ILE A 409 18.34 12.00 -8.56
CA ILE A 409 18.13 13.04 -9.56
C ILE A 409 17.34 14.16 -8.91
N GLU A 410 17.99 15.31 -8.75
CA GLU A 410 17.44 16.52 -8.14
C GLU A 410 16.57 17.30 -9.12
N LEU A 411 15.25 17.11 -9.02
CA LEU A 411 14.24 17.77 -9.85
C LEU A 411 13.80 19.13 -9.28
N GLY A 412 14.21 19.47 -8.06
CA GLY A 412 13.91 20.78 -7.44
C GLY A 412 14.52 21.97 -8.19
N ASN A 413 15.55 21.74 -9.00
CA ASN A 413 16.26 22.77 -9.75
C ASN A 413 15.46 23.32 -10.96
N PHE A 414 14.45 22.59 -11.43
CA PHE A 414 13.62 23.01 -12.56
C PHE A 414 12.67 24.14 -12.17
N LYS A 415 12.68 25.25 -12.94
CA LYS A 415 11.76 26.37 -12.72
C LYS A 415 10.37 26.13 -13.32
N ASP A 416 10.30 25.45 -14.46
CA ASP A 416 9.04 25.10 -15.13
C ASP A 416 8.59 23.69 -14.69
N GLN A 417 7.39 23.59 -14.13
CA GLN A 417 6.81 22.32 -13.64
C GLN A 417 6.56 21.32 -14.78
N ARG A 418 6.19 21.78 -15.99
CA ARG A 418 6.02 20.91 -17.16
C ARG A 418 7.34 20.30 -17.58
N LEU A 419 8.41 21.10 -17.59
CA LEU A 419 9.76 20.63 -17.88
C LEU A 419 10.22 19.58 -16.87
N ARG A 420 9.96 19.82 -15.58
CA ARG A 420 10.25 18.89 -14.49
C ARG A 420 9.50 17.56 -14.65
N LYS A 421 8.19 17.61 -14.93
CA LYS A 421 7.35 16.44 -15.21
C LYS A 421 7.87 15.67 -16.43
N MET A 422 8.12 16.37 -17.54
CA MET A 422 8.65 15.78 -18.77
C MET A 422 9.97 15.05 -18.52
N TYR A 423 10.92 15.68 -17.80
CA TYR A 423 12.19 15.06 -17.47
C TYR A 423 12.00 13.76 -16.67
N ALA A 424 11.17 13.79 -15.62
CA ALA A 424 10.89 12.61 -14.81
C ALA A 424 10.30 11.46 -15.64
N MET A 425 9.35 11.77 -16.54
CA MET A 425 8.74 10.79 -17.43
C MET A 425 9.72 10.22 -18.46
N MET A 426 10.62 11.06 -18.99
CA MET A 426 11.70 10.61 -19.89
C MET A 426 12.68 9.68 -19.16
N ILE A 427 13.04 9.96 -17.90
CA ILE A 427 13.84 9.04 -17.08
C ILE A 427 13.10 7.72 -16.87
N LEU A 428 11.81 7.74 -16.50
CA LEU A 428 11.00 6.52 -16.37
C LEU A 428 10.95 5.70 -17.66
N LYS A 429 10.91 6.38 -18.82
CA LYS A 429 10.98 5.73 -20.13
C LYS A 429 12.34 5.09 -20.41
N LEU A 430 13.45 5.70 -20.00
CA LEU A 430 14.77 5.07 -20.08
C LEU A 430 14.88 3.85 -19.16
N LEU A 431 14.28 3.90 -17.96
CA LEU A 431 14.17 2.75 -17.06
C LEU A 431 13.39 1.61 -17.72
N TYR A 432 12.27 1.96 -18.35
CA TYR A 432 11.43 1.02 -19.10
C TYR A 432 12.23 0.29 -20.17
N ASP A 433 12.92 1.01 -21.07
CA ASP A 433 13.77 0.40 -22.10
C ASP A 433 14.84 -0.51 -21.48
N PHE A 434 15.53 -0.02 -20.44
CA PHE A 434 16.60 -0.75 -19.79
C PHE A 434 16.12 -2.08 -19.16
N PHE A 435 15.02 -2.07 -18.40
CA PHE A 435 14.56 -3.28 -17.72
C PHE A 435 13.83 -4.24 -18.65
N THR A 436 13.06 -3.75 -19.63
CA THR A 436 12.39 -4.62 -20.61
C THR A 436 13.37 -5.36 -21.50
N SER A 437 14.52 -4.75 -21.85
CA SER A 437 15.59 -5.41 -22.60
C SER A 437 16.24 -6.58 -21.85
N ARG A 438 16.21 -6.56 -20.51
CA ARG A 438 16.82 -7.59 -19.64
C ARG A 438 15.86 -8.70 -19.21
N GLY A 439 14.58 -8.56 -19.55
CA GLY A 439 13.54 -9.51 -19.18
C GLY A 439 13.26 -9.62 -17.67
N LYS A 440 12.33 -10.51 -17.33
CA LYS A 440 11.82 -10.68 -15.96
C LYS A 440 12.91 -11.17 -15.00
N SER A 441 12.82 -10.73 -13.74
CA SER A 441 13.68 -11.17 -12.66
C SER A 441 12.86 -11.82 -11.55
N SER A 442 13.36 -12.90 -10.95
CA SER A 442 12.77 -13.47 -9.73
C SER A 442 13.25 -12.78 -8.44
N HIS A 443 14.22 -11.88 -8.55
CA HIS A 443 14.83 -11.15 -7.43
C HIS A 443 14.79 -9.65 -7.68
N LEU A 444 14.63 -8.87 -6.61
CA LEU A 444 14.67 -7.41 -6.64
C LEU A 444 16.04 -6.93 -7.12
N ARG A 445 16.08 -6.27 -8.29
CA ARG A 445 17.33 -5.76 -8.89
C ARG A 445 17.60 -4.30 -8.53
N HIS A 446 16.54 -3.51 -8.46
CA HIS A 446 16.61 -2.06 -8.33
C HIS A 446 15.31 -1.55 -7.69
N VAL A 447 15.36 -0.41 -7.02
CA VAL A 447 14.18 0.31 -6.55
C VAL A 447 14.27 1.76 -6.97
N THR A 448 13.27 2.22 -7.73
CA THR A 448 13.09 3.64 -8.03
C THR A 448 12.07 4.25 -7.09
N ILE A 449 12.42 5.36 -6.46
CA ILE A 449 11.57 6.14 -5.57
C ILE A 449 11.10 7.36 -6.35
N LEU A 450 9.79 7.55 -6.42
CA LEU A 450 9.13 8.70 -7.05
C LEU A 450 8.56 9.60 -5.96
N GLU A 451 9.24 10.71 -5.67
CA GLU A 451 8.69 11.76 -4.80
C GLU A 451 7.61 12.55 -5.54
N GLU A 452 6.58 12.99 -4.80
CA GLU A 452 5.40 13.68 -5.35
C GLU A 452 4.86 13.01 -6.64
N ALA A 453 4.62 11.70 -6.53
CA ALA A 453 4.25 10.84 -7.65
C ALA A 453 2.93 11.24 -8.34
N ASP A 454 2.10 12.06 -7.72
CA ASP A 454 0.89 12.65 -8.31
C ASP A 454 1.20 13.56 -9.51
N ASN A 455 2.41 14.13 -9.59
CA ASN A 455 2.87 14.87 -10.76
C ASN A 455 3.09 13.98 -11.98
N ILE A 456 3.40 12.68 -11.77
CA ILE A 456 3.66 11.69 -12.83
C ILE A 456 2.40 10.87 -13.11
N VAL A 457 1.69 10.48 -12.04
CA VAL A 457 0.45 9.69 -12.06
C VAL A 457 -0.67 10.55 -11.44
N PRO A 458 -1.20 11.52 -12.21
CA PRO A 458 -2.25 12.40 -11.71
C PRO A 458 -3.55 11.61 -11.50
N ARG A 459 -4.37 12.10 -10.57
CA ARG A 459 -5.71 11.56 -10.36
C ARG A 459 -6.54 11.71 -11.63
N ARG A 460 -7.06 10.60 -12.15
CA ARG A 460 -7.99 10.57 -13.28
C ARG A 460 -9.31 9.88 -12.93
N SER A 461 -10.32 10.07 -13.78
CA SER A 461 -11.54 9.28 -13.71
C SER A 461 -11.29 7.84 -14.16
N LEU A 462 -12.04 6.87 -13.61
CA LEU A 462 -11.92 5.46 -13.99
C LEU A 462 -12.24 5.22 -15.48
N ASN A 463 -13.05 6.09 -16.09
CA ASN A 463 -13.46 6.01 -17.49
C ASN A 463 -12.45 6.67 -18.46
N SER A 464 -11.49 7.42 -17.94
CA SER A 464 -10.43 8.02 -18.75
C SER A 464 -9.36 6.95 -19.07
N PRO A 465 -8.72 6.98 -20.25
CA PRO A 465 -7.59 6.10 -20.52
C PRO A 465 -6.46 6.33 -19.49
N PRO A 466 -5.62 5.31 -19.22
CA PRO A 466 -4.46 5.45 -18.35
C PRO A 466 -3.49 6.48 -18.90
N SER A 467 -2.86 7.27 -18.01
CA SER A 467 -1.78 8.17 -18.42
C SER A 467 -0.55 7.38 -18.83
N ILE A 468 0.36 8.02 -19.57
CA ILE A 468 1.61 7.36 -19.95
C ILE A 468 2.47 7.01 -18.72
N GLY A 469 2.40 7.83 -17.65
CA GLY A 469 3.04 7.55 -16.37
C GLY A 469 2.51 6.28 -15.72
N GLU A 470 1.18 6.07 -15.72
CA GLU A 470 0.57 4.83 -15.21
C GLU A 470 0.99 3.61 -16.02
N LYS A 471 1.05 3.74 -17.35
CA LYS A 471 1.50 2.67 -18.25
C LYS A 471 2.95 2.27 -17.94
N LEU A 472 3.86 3.24 -17.88
CA LEU A 472 5.28 3.02 -17.59
C LEU A 472 5.48 2.32 -16.23
N ILE A 473 4.79 2.78 -15.18
CA ILE A 473 4.90 2.17 -13.84
C ILE A 473 4.32 0.75 -13.82
N SER A 474 3.16 0.54 -14.46
CA SER A 474 2.46 -0.76 -14.42
C SER A 474 3.25 -1.89 -15.08
N GLU A 475 4.06 -1.55 -16.09
CA GLU A 475 4.88 -2.51 -16.83
C GLU A 475 6.27 -2.75 -16.19
N LEU A 476 6.71 -1.89 -15.25
CA LEU A 476 8.01 -1.96 -14.55
C LEU A 476 8.00 -2.88 -13.29
N ARG A 477 7.22 -3.97 -13.31
CA ARG A 477 7.08 -4.91 -12.17
C ARG A 477 8.22 -5.91 -12.00
#